data_AF-A0A970WN61-F1
#
_entry.id   AF-A0A970WN61-F1
#
_cell.length_a   1.000
_cell.length_b   1.000
_cell.length_c   1.000
_cell.angle_alpha   90.00
_cell.angle_beta   90.00
_cell.angle_gamma   90.00
#
_symmetry.space_group_name_H-M   'P 1'
#
loop_
_entity.id
_entity.type
_entity.pdbx_description
1 polymer ?
#
loop_
_entity_poly.entity_id
_entity_poly.type
_entity_poly.pdbx_seq_one_letter_code
_entity_poly.pdbx_strand_id
1 'polypeptide(L)'
;MAVTDPSHFGTTTFGEPEDIERPSPRDPSQQIRVTRRRGVWRPPQRLVHYLPPDFSIPLDCYTGPDGLRRIVPGCSLEELIDLGAVGGLAVVHGIRGFDSEIDHSYRAMQLIHQHVRGRTYRGTHGMKEHLTRKFNRARDLHIRLPGRLAVNERDVLPDNVGLNTEGKGHRLSVTQLTEIGRQSATEVGHSNLTSPVSIHCALYEMAKRNPLTLKQKDVRKLVRLALFDIDDEKVAPSRKVIKRVTERLLEAIDGHLSDSQTSFDGWFSGPRNSLVKQIAQQKKKPGGRLPHKPVRQALLYLGWDSYKYVGQCVHALMRTMKNSLPDPLDEREGQLYEHMFESQPYYGNLPLALLAERSSILQRAVLTIWEAPEEQGHISVLHRLLWYYADMACRRRQVDREFKRRSTRHHTTSSHSSSDPARTLVSQSDTGPEEIGPQDHASARHSPPATSIQLNENLHSRTSSGNQIFSEIVEHIRQLREIECETGCTSWDYRLESEPPDGEPQDPVSISVQCKCRRVATKLDVPLKEFTEAASDLLGQKPRIS
;
A
#
# COMPACT_ATOMS: atom_id res chain seq x y z
N MET A 1 4.17 -3.00 -39.93
CA MET A 1 4.34 -1.60 -40.38
C MET A 1 5.65 -1.11 -39.82
N ALA A 2 6.64 -0.84 -40.67
CA ALA A 2 7.91 -0.25 -40.27
C ALA A 2 7.65 1.22 -39.88
N VAL A 3 7.33 1.46 -38.63
CA VAL A 3 7.44 2.79 -38.02
C VAL A 3 8.72 2.74 -37.24
N THR A 4 9.63 3.70 -37.40
CA THR A 4 10.44 4.17 -36.27
C THR A 4 11.13 5.46 -36.69
N ASP A 5 10.37 6.54 -36.86
CA ASP A 5 10.93 7.83 -36.46
C ASP A 5 10.99 7.80 -34.93
N PRO A 6 12.18 7.78 -34.30
CA PRO A 6 12.33 7.76 -32.84
C PRO A 6 11.61 8.93 -32.18
N SER A 7 11.39 10.03 -32.91
CA SER A 7 10.63 11.19 -32.44
C SER A 7 9.20 10.85 -32.00
N HIS A 8 8.64 9.72 -32.44
CA HIS A 8 7.31 9.26 -32.01
C HIS A 8 7.27 8.71 -30.59
N PHE A 9 8.41 8.31 -30.03
CA PHE A 9 8.48 7.65 -28.72
C PHE A 9 9.01 8.57 -27.60
N GLY A 10 9.40 9.79 -27.94
CA GLY A 10 10.05 10.71 -27.01
C GLY A 10 11.57 10.52 -27.01
N THR A 11 12.23 11.12 -26.04
CA THR A 11 13.69 11.13 -25.96
C THR A 11 14.14 10.62 -24.62
N THR A 12 14.95 9.56 -24.62
CA THR A 12 15.69 9.12 -23.44
C THR A 12 17.13 9.62 -23.52
N THR A 13 17.58 10.33 -22.49
CA THR A 13 18.98 10.74 -22.35
C THR A 13 19.59 10.15 -21.08
N PHE A 14 20.80 9.62 -21.18
CA PHE A 14 21.59 9.16 -20.04
C PHE A 14 22.81 10.07 -19.88
N GLY A 15 23.16 10.40 -18.65
CA GLY A 15 24.41 11.08 -18.31
C GLY A 15 25.60 10.14 -18.27
N GLU A 16 26.73 10.66 -17.80
CA GLU A 16 27.98 9.91 -17.67
C GLU A 16 27.84 8.67 -16.76
N PRO A 17 28.56 7.58 -17.08
CA PRO A 17 28.62 6.41 -16.22
C PRO A 17 29.30 6.72 -14.89
N GLU A 18 28.72 6.21 -13.82
CA GLU A 18 29.24 6.23 -12.46
C GLU A 18 29.42 4.80 -11.99
N ASP A 19 30.61 4.46 -11.51
CA ASP A 19 30.84 3.15 -10.90
C ASP A 19 30.33 3.14 -9.47
N ILE A 20 29.57 2.09 -9.16
CA ILE A 20 29.00 1.86 -7.84
C ILE A 20 29.46 0.50 -7.35
N GLU A 21 30.04 0.46 -6.17
CA GLU A 21 30.28 -0.78 -5.46
C GLU A 21 29.04 -1.11 -4.62
N ARG A 22 28.53 -2.32 -4.79
CA ARG A 22 27.42 -2.84 -3.99
C ARG A 22 27.75 -4.26 -3.51
N PRO A 23 27.26 -4.67 -2.34
CA PRO A 23 27.31 -6.08 -1.95
C PRO A 23 26.60 -6.94 -3.01
N SER A 24 27.20 -8.07 -3.36
CA SER A 24 26.57 -9.05 -4.25
C SER A 24 25.28 -9.54 -3.60
N PRO A 25 24.15 -9.60 -4.33
CA PRO A 25 22.90 -10.18 -3.80
C PRO A 25 23.05 -11.65 -3.40
N ARG A 26 24.02 -12.36 -3.99
CA ARG A 26 24.29 -13.78 -3.71
C ARG A 26 25.28 -13.99 -2.56
N ASP A 27 26.22 -13.06 -2.42
CA ASP A 27 27.25 -13.09 -1.38
C ASP A 27 27.57 -11.66 -0.91
N PRO A 28 26.91 -11.19 0.16
CA PRO A 28 27.12 -9.84 0.67
C PRO A 28 28.52 -9.55 1.19
N SER A 29 29.38 -10.58 1.35
CA SER A 29 30.81 -10.38 1.62
C SER A 29 31.60 -9.95 0.38
N GLN A 30 31.08 -10.26 -0.82
CA GLN A 30 31.64 -9.86 -2.10
C GLN A 30 31.08 -8.51 -2.52
N GLN A 31 31.96 -7.57 -2.89
CA GLN A 31 31.55 -6.34 -3.58
C GLN A 31 31.48 -6.63 -5.09
N ILE A 32 30.35 -6.27 -5.71
CA ILE A 32 30.21 -6.20 -7.16
C ILE A 32 30.30 -4.74 -7.60
N ARG A 33 31.10 -4.50 -8.63
CA ARG A 33 31.14 -3.21 -9.32
C ARG A 33 30.02 -3.22 -10.37
N VAL A 34 29.12 -2.25 -10.27
CA VAL A 34 28.07 -2.02 -11.26
C VAL A 34 28.23 -0.61 -11.81
N THR A 35 28.13 -0.45 -13.11
CA THR A 35 28.13 0.88 -13.71
C THR A 35 26.69 1.37 -13.79
N ARG A 36 26.42 2.56 -13.24
CA ARG A 36 25.11 3.22 -13.32
C ARG A 36 25.20 4.43 -14.25
N ARG A 37 24.22 4.59 -15.14
CA ARG A 37 23.95 5.85 -15.81
C ARG A 37 22.59 6.37 -15.38
N ARG A 38 22.54 7.59 -14.86
CA ARG A 38 21.27 8.26 -14.56
C ARG A 38 20.72 8.88 -15.83
N GLY A 39 19.43 8.75 -16.06
CA GLY A 39 18.78 9.26 -17.24
C GLY A 39 17.39 9.80 -16.97
N VAL A 40 16.82 10.37 -18.02
CA VAL A 40 15.48 10.94 -18.01
C VAL A 40 14.83 10.61 -19.35
N TRP A 41 13.61 10.10 -19.29
CA TRP A 41 12.73 10.05 -20.45
C TRP A 41 11.85 11.29 -20.49
N ARG A 42 11.76 11.93 -21.66
CA ARG A 42 10.84 13.03 -21.93
C ARG A 42 9.85 12.63 -23.03
N PRO A 43 8.57 13.00 -22.89
CA PRO A 43 7.56 12.69 -23.89
C PRO A 43 7.85 13.42 -25.20
N PRO A 44 7.43 12.88 -26.35
CA PRO A 44 7.52 13.58 -27.63
C PRO A 44 6.56 14.77 -27.66
N GLN A 45 6.87 15.80 -28.46
CA GLN A 45 6.14 17.08 -28.48
C GLN A 45 4.61 16.91 -28.61
N ARG A 46 4.16 15.96 -29.43
CA ARG A 46 2.73 15.66 -29.63
C ARG A 46 1.98 15.24 -28.37
N LEU A 47 2.67 14.72 -27.35
CA LEU A 47 2.05 14.26 -26.10
C LEU A 47 2.06 15.34 -25.01
N VAL A 48 2.85 16.40 -25.17
CA VAL A 48 3.05 17.44 -24.14
C VAL A 48 1.73 18.11 -23.75
N HIS A 49 0.80 18.30 -24.68
CA HIS A 49 -0.50 18.91 -24.40
C HIS A 49 -1.42 18.07 -23.51
N TYR A 50 -1.14 16.77 -23.33
CA TYR A 50 -1.90 15.87 -22.46
C TYR A 50 -1.23 15.64 -21.11
N LEU A 51 -0.06 16.26 -20.89
CA LEU A 51 0.78 15.99 -19.73
C LEU A 51 0.95 17.26 -18.89
N PRO A 52 1.25 17.12 -17.59
CA PRO A 52 1.70 18.25 -16.78
C PRO A 52 2.92 18.95 -17.42
N PRO A 53 3.12 20.26 -17.17
CA PRO A 53 4.35 20.94 -17.53
C PRO A 53 5.56 20.18 -16.98
N ASP A 54 6.63 20.12 -17.78
CA ASP A 54 7.90 19.47 -17.43
C ASP A 54 7.79 17.96 -17.09
N PHE A 55 6.72 17.29 -17.52
CA PHE A 55 6.54 15.86 -17.30
C PHE A 55 7.74 15.07 -17.83
N SER A 56 8.36 14.29 -16.94
CA SER A 56 9.48 13.44 -17.26
C SER A 56 9.54 12.25 -16.31
N ILE A 57 10.24 11.20 -16.72
CA ILE A 57 10.38 9.98 -15.91
C ILE A 57 11.86 9.74 -15.67
N PRO A 58 12.31 9.80 -14.40
CA PRO A 58 13.69 9.49 -14.08
C PRO A 58 13.94 8.00 -14.35
N LEU A 59 15.11 7.69 -14.88
CA LEU A 59 15.57 6.34 -15.20
C LEU A 59 16.98 6.13 -14.65
N ASP A 60 17.26 4.91 -14.23
CA ASP A 60 18.61 4.41 -14.01
C ASP A 60 18.86 3.26 -14.99
N CYS A 61 20.02 3.26 -15.63
CA CYS A 61 20.55 2.11 -16.37
C CYS A 61 21.70 1.51 -15.55
N TYR A 62 21.54 0.27 -15.10
CA TYR A 62 22.59 -0.48 -14.42
C TYR A 62 23.19 -1.52 -15.37
N THR A 63 24.50 -1.51 -15.55
CA THR A 63 25.23 -2.58 -16.22
C THR A 63 25.90 -3.44 -15.15
N GLY A 64 25.46 -4.69 -15.05
CA GLY A 64 25.98 -5.65 -14.09
C GLY A 64 27.33 -6.27 -14.54
N PRO A 65 27.94 -7.12 -13.69
CA PRO A 65 29.13 -7.89 -14.06
C PRO A 65 28.89 -8.86 -15.23
N ASP A 66 27.63 -9.19 -15.51
CA ASP A 66 27.19 -10.00 -16.65
C ASP A 66 27.12 -9.20 -17.97
N GLY A 67 27.43 -7.90 -17.95
CA GLY A 67 27.39 -7.03 -19.11
C GLY A 67 25.98 -6.59 -19.53
N LEU A 68 24.92 -7.09 -18.88
CA LEU A 68 23.54 -6.79 -19.25
C LEU A 68 23.07 -5.47 -18.63
N ARG A 69 22.44 -4.63 -19.45
CA ARG A 69 21.76 -3.41 -18.99
C ARG A 69 20.41 -3.73 -18.38
N ARG A 70 20.17 -3.14 -17.21
CA ARG A 70 18.90 -3.19 -16.49
C ARG A 70 18.40 -1.76 -16.35
N ILE A 71 17.38 -1.43 -17.14
CA ILE A 71 16.72 -0.13 -17.08
C ILE A 71 15.64 -0.19 -16.00
N VAL A 72 15.73 0.67 -14.99
CA VAL A 72 14.73 0.80 -13.93
C VAL A 72 14.32 2.26 -13.77
N PRO A 73 13.10 2.54 -13.30
CA PRO A 73 12.73 3.89 -12.90
C PRO A 73 13.62 4.38 -11.77
N GLY A 74 14.08 5.63 -11.86
CA GLY A 74 14.79 6.33 -10.78
C GLY A 74 13.86 6.81 -9.65
N CYS A 75 12.63 6.31 -9.60
CA CYS A 75 11.60 6.61 -8.63
C CYS A 75 11.09 5.32 -7.96
N SER A 76 10.26 5.45 -6.93
CA SER A 76 9.63 4.26 -6.31
C SER A 76 8.65 3.59 -7.28
N LEU A 77 8.38 2.29 -7.12
CA LEU A 77 7.36 1.61 -7.94
C LEU A 77 5.95 2.18 -7.71
N GLU A 78 5.66 2.74 -6.52
CA GLU A 78 4.39 3.43 -6.28
C GLU A 78 4.27 4.69 -7.13
N GLU A 79 5.34 5.49 -7.17
CA GLU A 79 5.45 6.69 -7.98
C GLU A 79 5.45 6.37 -9.48
N LEU A 80 6.13 5.29 -9.90
CA LEU A 80 6.05 4.78 -11.26
C LEU A 80 4.61 4.45 -11.65
N ILE A 81 3.80 3.88 -10.77
CA ILE A 81 2.39 3.58 -11.09
C ILE A 81 1.60 4.88 -11.32
N ASP A 82 1.84 5.91 -10.50
CA ASP A 82 1.20 7.22 -10.65
C ASP A 82 1.65 7.94 -11.94
N LEU A 83 2.96 8.03 -12.19
CA LEU A 83 3.54 8.57 -13.44
C LEU A 83 3.11 7.72 -14.65
N GLY A 84 3.06 6.41 -14.47
CA GLY A 84 2.65 5.40 -15.44
C GLY A 84 1.23 5.59 -15.91
N ALA A 85 0.31 5.86 -14.98
CA ALA A 85 -1.08 6.16 -15.29
C ALA A 85 -1.21 7.45 -16.11
N VAL A 86 -0.53 8.54 -15.70
CA VAL A 86 -0.60 9.85 -16.39
C VAL A 86 0.10 9.80 -17.76
N GLY A 87 1.37 9.41 -17.78
CA GLY A 87 2.19 9.28 -18.99
C GLY A 87 1.60 8.28 -19.97
N GLY A 88 1.17 7.12 -19.46
CA GLY A 88 0.55 6.08 -20.27
C GLY A 88 -0.80 6.47 -20.84
N LEU A 89 -1.63 7.22 -20.12
CA LEU A 89 -2.87 7.77 -20.67
C LEU A 89 -2.58 8.69 -21.86
N ALA A 90 -1.61 9.61 -21.74
CA ALA A 90 -1.21 10.46 -22.86
C ALA A 90 -0.73 9.65 -24.07
N VAL A 91 0.10 8.61 -23.85
CA VAL A 91 0.55 7.71 -24.92
C VAL A 91 -0.62 7.00 -25.58
N VAL A 92 -1.53 6.40 -24.81
CA VAL A 92 -2.69 5.68 -25.34
C VAL A 92 -3.61 6.65 -26.10
N HIS A 93 -3.82 7.85 -25.58
CA HIS A 93 -4.59 8.92 -26.23
C HIS A 93 -3.96 9.30 -27.58
N GLY A 94 -2.65 9.54 -27.63
CA GLY A 94 -1.93 9.90 -28.85
C GLY A 94 -1.85 8.79 -29.90
N ILE A 95 -1.94 7.52 -29.49
CA ILE A 95 -1.94 6.37 -30.41
C ILE A 95 -3.34 6.07 -30.94
N ARG A 96 -4.35 6.07 -30.07
CA ARG A 96 -5.70 5.60 -30.41
C ARG A 96 -6.64 6.70 -30.89
N GLY A 97 -6.35 7.97 -30.58
CA GLY A 97 -7.25 9.09 -30.85
C GLY A 97 -8.52 8.96 -30.01
N PHE A 98 -8.40 9.17 -28.70
CA PHE A 98 -9.56 9.06 -27.81
C PHE A 98 -10.55 10.20 -28.05
N ASP A 99 -11.84 9.85 -27.94
CA ASP A 99 -12.87 10.84 -27.67
C ASP A 99 -12.84 11.26 -26.20
N SER A 100 -13.61 12.29 -25.87
CA SER A 100 -13.71 12.80 -24.50
C SER A 100 -14.28 11.79 -23.50
N GLU A 101 -15.10 10.84 -23.94
CA GLU A 101 -15.73 9.83 -23.09
C GLU A 101 -14.70 8.78 -22.63
N ILE A 102 -13.85 8.32 -23.55
CA ILE A 102 -12.78 7.37 -23.24
C ILE A 102 -11.74 8.04 -22.34
N ASP A 103 -11.33 9.28 -22.62
CA ASP A 103 -10.38 10.01 -21.76
C ASP A 103 -10.92 10.15 -20.33
N HIS A 104 -12.17 10.59 -20.20
CA HIS A 104 -12.85 10.68 -18.91
C HIS A 104 -12.89 9.33 -18.18
N SER A 105 -13.16 8.24 -18.89
CA SER A 105 -13.18 6.88 -18.31
C SER A 105 -11.82 6.47 -17.74
N TYR A 106 -10.70 6.75 -18.43
CA TYR A 106 -9.36 6.43 -17.92
C TYR A 106 -9.01 7.25 -16.68
N ARG A 107 -9.32 8.55 -16.68
CA ARG A 107 -9.11 9.43 -15.50
C ARG A 107 -9.92 8.96 -14.30
N ALA A 108 -11.18 8.62 -14.51
CA ALA A 108 -12.03 8.07 -13.46
C ALA A 108 -11.49 6.75 -12.91
N MET A 109 -11.01 5.86 -13.77
CA MET A 109 -10.39 4.59 -13.34
C MET A 109 -9.10 4.84 -12.56
N GLN A 110 -8.27 5.82 -12.93
CA GLN A 110 -7.09 6.19 -12.15
C GLN A 110 -7.47 6.67 -10.74
N LEU A 111 -8.51 7.51 -10.62
CA LEU A 111 -9.02 7.94 -9.31
C LEU A 111 -9.55 6.75 -8.49
N ILE A 112 -10.33 5.87 -9.10
CA ILE A 112 -10.82 4.64 -8.45
C ILE A 112 -9.66 3.77 -7.97
N HIS A 113 -8.61 3.60 -8.80
CA HIS A 113 -7.41 2.86 -8.43
C HIS A 113 -6.75 3.46 -7.19
N GLN A 114 -6.56 4.78 -7.16
CA GLN A 114 -5.99 5.50 -6.02
C GLN A 114 -6.85 5.37 -4.76
N HIS A 115 -8.18 5.48 -4.88
CA HIS A 115 -9.12 5.32 -3.78
C HIS A 115 -9.09 3.91 -3.18
N VAL A 116 -9.07 2.90 -4.05
CA VAL A 116 -9.07 1.49 -3.64
C VAL A 116 -7.78 1.13 -2.93
N ARG A 117 -6.64 1.50 -3.52
CA ARG A 117 -5.31 1.20 -3.00
C ARG A 117 -5.00 1.99 -1.74
N GLY A 118 -5.43 3.25 -1.70
CA GLY A 118 -4.92 4.24 -0.75
C GLY A 118 -3.49 4.65 -1.09
N ARG A 119 -3.13 5.90 -0.81
CA ARG A 119 -1.74 6.36 -0.89
C ARG A 119 -1.15 6.39 0.50
N THR A 120 -0.36 5.35 0.81
CA THR A 120 0.38 5.24 2.07
C THR A 120 1.22 6.48 2.34
N TYR A 121 1.82 7.10 1.31
CA TYR A 121 2.66 8.29 1.44
C TYR A 121 1.89 9.62 1.63
N ARG A 122 0.56 9.65 1.46
CA ARG A 122 -0.29 10.84 1.71
C ARG A 122 -1.23 10.68 2.90
N GLY A 123 -1.04 9.64 3.72
CA GLY A 123 -1.93 9.33 4.85
C GLY A 123 -3.37 8.95 4.45
N THR A 124 -3.64 8.76 3.16
CA THR A 124 -4.97 8.37 2.69
C THR A 124 -5.20 6.89 2.91
N HIS A 125 -6.39 6.57 3.43
CA HIS A 125 -6.74 5.19 3.74
C HIS A 125 -7.46 4.58 2.55
N GLY A 126 -6.89 3.54 1.97
CA GLY A 126 -7.53 2.76 0.91
C GLY A 126 -8.80 2.07 1.39
N MET A 127 -9.50 1.41 0.47
CA MET A 127 -10.63 0.58 0.84
C MET A 127 -10.17 -0.52 1.81
N LYS A 128 -10.93 -0.75 2.89
CA LYS A 128 -10.62 -1.79 3.89
C LYS A 128 -10.45 -3.18 3.28
N GLU A 129 -11.10 -3.44 2.15
CA GLU A 129 -11.02 -4.69 1.41
C GLU A 129 -9.71 -4.87 0.66
N HIS A 130 -9.01 -3.81 0.26
CA HIS A 130 -7.67 -3.90 -0.32
C HIS A 130 -6.68 -4.42 0.73
N LEU A 131 -5.93 -5.45 0.37
CA LEU A 131 -5.04 -6.17 1.29
C LEU A 131 -3.73 -5.41 1.48
N THR A 132 -3.53 -4.76 2.63
CA THR A 132 -2.30 -3.98 2.88
C THR A 132 -1.35 -4.61 3.91
N ARG A 133 -1.69 -5.79 4.47
CA ARG A 133 -0.87 -6.43 5.50
C ARG A 133 0.44 -6.91 4.89
N LYS A 134 1.55 -6.74 5.61
CA LYS A 134 2.89 -7.15 5.16
C LYS A 134 3.42 -8.42 5.84
N PHE A 135 2.77 -8.87 6.93
CA PHE A 135 3.20 -10.00 7.77
C PHE A 135 4.66 -9.86 8.21
N ASN A 136 4.95 -8.74 8.86
CA ASN A 136 6.32 -8.35 9.19
C ASN A 136 6.76 -8.87 10.58
N ARG A 137 5.82 -9.37 11.38
CA ARG A 137 6.10 -9.82 12.75
C ARG A 137 5.47 -11.20 12.96
N ALA A 138 6.11 -12.06 13.76
CA ALA A 138 5.56 -13.37 14.11
C ALA A 138 4.14 -13.25 14.69
N ARG A 139 3.87 -12.23 15.51
CA ARG A 139 2.54 -11.93 16.06
C ARG A 139 1.45 -11.69 15.01
N ASP A 140 1.82 -11.29 13.79
CA ASP A 140 0.87 -11.11 12.69
C ASP A 140 0.37 -12.48 12.18
N LEU A 141 1.16 -13.53 12.40
CA LEU A 141 0.85 -14.91 12.03
C LEU A 141 0.06 -15.65 13.12
N HIS A 142 0.23 -15.28 14.39
CA HIS A 142 -0.49 -15.92 15.49
C HIS A 142 -1.91 -15.39 15.70
N ILE A 143 -2.81 -16.29 16.10
CA ILE A 143 -4.19 -15.98 16.54
C ILE A 143 -4.19 -16.00 18.07
N ARG A 144 -3.99 -14.83 18.69
CA ARG A 144 -4.07 -14.70 20.16
C ARG A 144 -5.52 -14.77 20.63
N LEU A 145 -5.84 -15.74 21.48
CA LEU A 145 -7.08 -15.75 22.24
C LEU A 145 -6.89 -14.90 23.51
N PRO A 146 -7.82 -14.02 23.86
CA PRO A 146 -7.74 -13.28 25.11
C PRO A 146 -7.81 -14.23 26.32
N GLY A 147 -6.87 -14.08 27.26
CA GLY A 147 -7.00 -14.62 28.62
C GLY A 147 -6.40 -16.00 28.92
N ARG A 148 -5.74 -16.69 27.98
CA ARG A 148 -4.98 -17.92 28.27
C ARG A 148 -3.73 -18.06 27.41
N LEU A 149 -2.61 -18.45 28.03
CA LEU A 149 -1.46 -19.05 27.36
C LEU A 149 -1.91 -20.43 26.87
N ALA A 150 -2.43 -20.51 25.65
CA ALA A 150 -3.05 -21.72 25.15
C ALA A 150 -1.99 -22.73 24.68
N VAL A 151 -2.09 -23.95 25.23
CA VAL A 151 -1.36 -25.17 24.82
C VAL A 151 -1.58 -25.52 23.32
N ASN A 152 -2.58 -24.92 22.68
CA ASN A 152 -2.88 -25.07 21.25
C ASN A 152 -2.74 -23.72 20.54
N GLU A 153 -1.52 -23.41 20.10
CA GLU A 153 -1.24 -22.20 19.34
C GLU A 153 -1.95 -22.26 17.98
N ARG A 154 -2.91 -21.34 17.77
CA ARG A 154 -3.56 -21.17 16.46
C ARG A 154 -2.82 -20.09 15.67
N ASP A 155 -2.74 -20.26 14.37
CA ASP A 155 -2.06 -19.33 13.48
C ASP A 155 -2.85 -19.15 12.16
N VAL A 156 -2.43 -18.19 11.34
CA VAL A 156 -3.04 -17.88 10.04
C VAL A 156 -2.31 -18.53 8.87
N LEU A 157 -1.32 -19.39 9.12
CA LEU A 157 -0.59 -20.08 8.06
C LEU A 157 -1.50 -21.05 7.31
N PRO A 158 -1.42 -21.09 5.97
CA PRO A 158 -2.10 -22.08 5.15
C PRO A 158 -1.69 -23.50 5.51
N ASP A 159 -2.61 -24.45 5.36
CA ASP A 159 -2.42 -25.82 5.87
C ASP A 159 -1.39 -26.64 5.07
N ASN A 160 -1.05 -26.18 3.87
CA ASN A 160 -0.02 -26.77 3.02
C ASN A 160 1.38 -26.15 3.20
N VAL A 161 1.55 -25.15 4.08
CA VAL A 161 2.89 -24.62 4.41
C VAL A 161 3.68 -25.72 5.12
N GLY A 162 4.73 -26.23 4.47
CA GLY A 162 5.52 -27.37 4.94
C GLY A 162 5.30 -28.67 4.16
N LEU A 163 4.29 -28.71 3.29
CA LEU A 163 4.02 -29.85 2.42
C LEU A 163 4.66 -29.62 1.04
N ASN A 164 5.13 -30.69 0.40
CA ASN A 164 5.61 -30.65 -0.98
C ASN A 164 4.46 -30.76 -2.00
N THR A 165 4.78 -30.86 -3.29
CA THR A 165 3.79 -31.00 -4.39
C THR A 165 2.92 -32.25 -4.29
N GLU A 166 3.39 -33.32 -3.65
CA GLU A 166 2.66 -34.56 -3.41
C GLU A 166 1.83 -34.52 -2.11
N GLY A 167 1.86 -33.40 -1.38
CA GLY A 167 1.25 -33.27 -0.06
C GLY A 167 2.01 -33.99 1.06
N LYS A 168 3.21 -34.52 0.79
CA LYS A 168 4.08 -35.13 1.81
C LYS A 168 4.80 -34.06 2.63
N GLY A 169 5.04 -34.35 3.89
CA GLY A 169 5.64 -33.44 4.87
C GLY A 169 4.73 -33.27 6.08
N HIS A 170 4.99 -32.25 6.89
CA HIS A 170 4.09 -31.83 7.97
C HIS A 170 3.87 -30.33 7.90
N ARG A 171 2.68 -29.89 8.31
CA ARG A 171 2.36 -28.47 8.43
C ARG A 171 3.33 -27.82 9.42
N LEU A 172 3.98 -26.73 9.01
CA LEU A 172 4.89 -25.99 9.89
C LEU A 172 4.12 -25.11 10.88
N SER A 173 4.64 -25.03 12.10
CA SER A 173 4.31 -23.97 13.06
C SER A 173 4.99 -22.65 12.69
N VAL A 174 4.52 -21.53 13.25
CA VAL A 174 5.16 -20.20 13.06
C VAL A 174 6.62 -20.20 13.53
N THR A 175 6.93 -20.91 14.61
CA THR A 175 8.30 -21.04 15.13
C THR A 175 9.20 -21.79 14.14
N GLN A 176 8.75 -22.94 13.63
CA GLN A 176 9.50 -23.70 12.63
C GLN A 176 9.67 -22.91 11.32
N LEU A 177 8.61 -22.22 10.87
CA LEU A 177 8.67 -21.35 9.69
C LEU A 177 9.73 -20.27 9.87
N THR A 178 9.74 -19.57 11.02
CA THR A 178 10.69 -18.49 11.29
C THR A 178 12.12 -19.01 11.35
N GLU A 179 12.34 -20.20 11.90
CA GLU A 179 13.66 -20.83 11.98
C GLU A 179 14.20 -21.21 10.59
N ILE A 180 13.39 -21.87 9.76
CA ILE A 180 13.73 -22.13 8.34
C ILE A 180 14.01 -20.81 7.61
N GLY A 181 13.25 -19.77 7.92
CA GLY A 181 13.42 -18.44 7.39
C GLY A 181 14.77 -17.80 7.71
N ARG A 182 15.22 -17.92 8.96
CA ARG A 182 16.54 -17.44 9.40
C ARG A 182 17.65 -18.17 8.67
N GLN A 183 17.57 -19.51 8.63
CA GLN A 183 18.54 -20.35 7.92
C GLN A 183 18.64 -19.94 6.45
N SER A 184 17.50 -19.87 5.76
CA SER A 184 17.44 -19.46 4.35
C SER A 184 17.89 -18.00 4.12
N ALA A 185 17.67 -17.11 5.09
CA ALA A 185 18.14 -15.74 5.02
C ALA A 185 19.67 -15.65 5.18
N THR A 186 20.25 -16.44 6.09
CA THR A 186 21.70 -16.57 6.25
C THR A 186 22.35 -17.19 5.01
N GLU A 187 21.73 -18.21 4.40
CA GLU A 187 22.23 -18.85 3.17
C GLU A 187 22.33 -17.88 1.97
N VAL A 188 21.47 -16.85 1.92
CA VAL A 188 21.57 -15.77 0.91
C VAL A 188 22.30 -14.53 1.43
N GLY A 189 22.97 -14.66 2.57
CA GLY A 189 23.87 -13.65 3.10
C GLY A 189 23.22 -12.47 3.81
N HIS A 190 21.94 -12.54 4.20
CA HIS A 190 21.36 -11.50 5.05
C HIS A 190 22.09 -11.45 6.41
N SER A 191 22.82 -10.37 6.65
CA SER A 191 23.51 -10.11 7.91
C SER A 191 22.56 -9.73 9.05
N ASN A 192 21.43 -9.08 8.73
CA ASN A 192 20.41 -8.70 9.70
C ASN A 192 19.14 -9.57 9.56
N LEU A 193 19.03 -10.57 10.45
CA LEU A 193 17.94 -11.54 10.49
C LEU A 193 16.68 -10.98 11.15
N THR A 194 16.14 -9.91 10.59
CA THR A 194 14.88 -9.33 11.06
C THR A 194 13.70 -10.32 10.92
N SER A 195 12.64 -10.14 11.73
CA SER A 195 11.42 -10.95 11.62
C SER A 195 10.79 -10.94 10.21
N PRO A 196 10.65 -9.78 9.51
CA PRO A 196 10.13 -9.75 8.14
C PRO A 196 10.96 -10.62 7.19
N VAL A 197 12.29 -10.45 7.21
CA VAL A 197 13.21 -11.20 6.33
C VAL A 197 13.06 -12.69 6.57
N SER A 198 13.03 -13.12 7.84
CA SER A 198 12.87 -14.53 8.19
C SER A 198 11.54 -15.08 7.66
N ILE A 199 10.41 -14.40 7.93
CA ILE A 199 9.09 -14.84 7.47
C ILE A 199 9.03 -14.91 5.94
N HIS A 200 9.50 -13.87 5.25
CA HIS A 200 9.42 -13.79 3.78
C HIS A 200 10.33 -14.83 3.11
N CYS A 201 11.56 -15.06 3.63
CA CYS A 201 12.44 -16.12 3.12
C CYS A 201 11.84 -17.52 3.35
N ALA A 202 11.24 -17.76 4.51
CA ALA A 202 10.60 -19.05 4.79
C ALA A 202 9.44 -19.33 3.82
N LEU A 203 8.56 -18.35 3.61
CA LEU A 203 7.43 -18.50 2.69
C LEU A 203 7.91 -18.71 1.25
N TYR A 204 8.99 -18.05 0.84
CA TYR A 204 9.65 -18.27 -0.45
C TYR A 204 10.15 -19.71 -0.61
N GLU A 205 10.87 -20.25 0.39
CA GLU A 205 11.34 -21.64 0.35
C GLU A 205 10.20 -22.65 0.38
N MET A 206 9.13 -22.39 1.14
CA MET A 206 7.93 -23.24 1.11
C MET A 206 7.22 -23.17 -0.23
N ALA A 207 7.25 -22.02 -0.91
CA ALA A 207 6.69 -21.88 -2.24
C ALA A 207 7.53 -22.61 -3.30
N LYS A 208 8.87 -22.66 -3.15
CA LYS A 208 9.77 -23.46 -3.99
C LYS A 208 9.55 -24.96 -3.85
N ARG A 209 9.27 -25.45 -2.64
CA ARG A 209 9.01 -26.88 -2.37
C ARG A 209 7.64 -27.34 -2.87
N ASN A 210 6.70 -26.40 -3.01
CA ASN A 210 5.34 -26.68 -3.45
C ASN A 210 4.87 -25.60 -4.44
N PRO A 211 5.47 -25.51 -5.64
CA PRO A 211 5.07 -24.53 -6.64
C PRO A 211 3.60 -24.72 -7.03
N LEU A 212 2.93 -23.62 -7.39
CA LEU A 212 1.53 -23.63 -7.82
C LEU A 212 1.45 -23.30 -9.31
N THR A 213 1.23 -24.32 -10.14
CA THR A 213 1.00 -24.11 -11.58
C THR A 213 -0.48 -23.87 -11.84
N LEU A 214 -0.80 -22.73 -12.45
CA LEU A 214 -2.18 -22.33 -12.78
C LEU A 214 -2.37 -22.17 -14.28
N LYS A 215 -3.61 -22.41 -14.73
CA LYS A 215 -4.05 -21.99 -16.06
C LYS A 215 -4.20 -20.47 -16.07
N GLN A 216 -3.94 -19.84 -17.22
CA GLN A 216 -4.01 -18.37 -17.39
C GLN A 216 -5.32 -17.75 -16.86
N LYS A 217 -6.45 -18.43 -17.06
CA LYS A 217 -7.76 -17.97 -16.57
C LYS A 217 -7.85 -17.87 -15.03
N ASP A 218 -7.11 -18.73 -14.33
CA ASP A 218 -7.12 -18.84 -12.87
C ASP A 218 -6.10 -17.89 -12.23
N VAL A 219 -5.03 -17.53 -12.97
CA VAL A 219 -4.05 -16.52 -12.54
C VAL A 219 -4.73 -15.18 -12.23
N ARG A 220 -5.64 -14.74 -13.11
CA ARG A 220 -6.38 -13.48 -12.91
C ARG A 220 -7.16 -13.50 -11.60
N LYS A 221 -7.78 -14.64 -11.28
CA LYS A 221 -8.53 -14.84 -10.04
C LYS A 221 -7.59 -14.81 -8.83
N LEU A 222 -6.46 -15.49 -8.90
CA LEU A 222 -5.45 -15.49 -7.84
C LEU A 222 -4.92 -14.09 -7.55
N VAL A 223 -4.51 -13.34 -8.58
CA VAL A 223 -4.01 -11.97 -8.43
C VAL A 223 -5.07 -11.09 -7.76
N ARG A 224 -6.33 -11.22 -8.18
CA ARG A 224 -7.44 -10.50 -7.55
C ARG A 224 -7.58 -10.86 -6.06
N LEU A 225 -7.48 -12.13 -5.68
CA LEU A 225 -7.52 -12.56 -4.27
C LEU A 225 -6.32 -12.06 -3.45
N ALA A 226 -5.15 -11.93 -4.08
CA ALA A 226 -3.96 -11.38 -3.43
C ALA A 226 -4.00 -9.85 -3.28
N LEU A 227 -4.82 -9.16 -4.06
CA LEU A 227 -5.01 -7.71 -3.96
C LEU A 227 -6.20 -7.34 -3.07
N PHE A 228 -7.25 -8.15 -3.07
CA PHE A 228 -8.53 -7.85 -2.43
C PHE A 228 -9.07 -9.01 -1.59
N ASP A 229 -9.63 -8.68 -0.44
CA ASP A 229 -10.46 -9.58 0.37
C ASP A 229 -11.87 -9.66 -0.21
N ILE A 230 -12.00 -10.57 -1.17
CA ILE A 230 -13.25 -10.89 -1.82
C ILE A 230 -13.54 -12.35 -1.50
N ASP A 231 -14.65 -12.60 -0.81
CA ASP A 231 -15.15 -13.97 -0.68
C ASP A 231 -15.48 -14.47 -2.08
N ASP A 232 -14.81 -15.54 -2.52
CA ASP A 232 -14.96 -16.17 -3.84
C ASP A 232 -16.43 -16.52 -4.17
N GLU A 233 -17.25 -16.73 -3.14
CA GLU A 233 -18.67 -17.05 -3.22
C GLU A 233 -19.58 -15.84 -3.48
N LYS A 234 -19.06 -14.61 -3.43
CA LYS A 234 -19.88 -13.42 -3.70
C LYS A 234 -20.15 -13.31 -5.20
N VAL A 235 -21.40 -13.62 -5.58
CA VAL A 235 -21.97 -13.30 -6.89
C VAL A 235 -21.57 -11.88 -7.29
N ALA A 236 -20.92 -11.75 -8.45
CA ALA A 236 -20.51 -10.45 -8.98
C ALA A 236 -21.72 -9.49 -8.99
N PRO A 237 -21.53 -8.20 -8.63
CA PRO A 237 -22.63 -7.24 -8.69
C PRO A 237 -23.26 -7.26 -10.08
N SER A 238 -24.59 -7.17 -10.14
CA SER A 238 -25.27 -7.13 -11.44
C SER A 238 -24.74 -5.95 -12.28
N ARG A 239 -24.64 -6.13 -13.60
CA ARG A 239 -24.22 -5.07 -14.52
C ARG A 239 -25.01 -3.77 -14.34
N LYS A 240 -26.32 -3.88 -14.00
CA LYS A 240 -27.18 -2.73 -13.70
C LYS A 240 -26.72 -1.96 -12.46
N VAL A 241 -26.29 -2.66 -11.39
CA VAL A 241 -25.76 -2.02 -10.18
C VAL A 241 -24.41 -1.36 -10.48
N ILE A 242 -23.52 -2.05 -11.20
CA ILE A 242 -22.21 -1.48 -11.59
C ILE A 242 -22.43 -0.19 -12.38
N LYS A 243 -23.25 -0.22 -13.44
CA LYS A 243 -23.56 0.96 -14.25
C LYS A 243 -24.07 2.14 -13.40
N ARG A 244 -25.05 1.92 -12.53
CA ARG A 244 -25.59 2.96 -11.65
C ARG A 244 -24.56 3.52 -10.67
N VAL A 245 -23.69 2.65 -10.13
CA VAL A 245 -22.64 3.09 -9.21
C VAL A 245 -21.59 3.91 -9.96
N THR A 246 -21.20 3.48 -11.16
CA THR A 246 -20.31 4.25 -12.04
C THR A 246 -20.88 5.63 -12.34
N GLU A 247 -22.11 5.72 -12.85
CA GLU A 247 -22.76 7.00 -13.19
C GLU A 247 -22.77 7.97 -11.99
N ARG A 248 -23.18 7.48 -10.82
CA ARG A 248 -23.24 8.30 -9.59
C ARG A 248 -21.87 8.70 -9.06
N LEU A 249 -20.86 7.84 -9.26
CA LEU A 249 -19.50 8.12 -8.87
C LEU A 249 -18.89 9.20 -9.77
N LEU A 250 -19.07 9.10 -11.08
CA LEU A 250 -18.59 10.09 -12.05
C LEU A 250 -19.22 11.46 -11.77
N GLU A 251 -20.54 11.52 -11.61
CA GLU A 251 -21.23 12.76 -11.27
C GLU A 251 -20.75 13.37 -9.94
N ALA A 252 -20.47 12.52 -8.94
CA ALA A 252 -19.92 12.99 -7.68
C ALA A 252 -18.49 13.55 -7.85
N ILE A 253 -17.64 12.88 -8.64
CA ILE A 253 -16.30 13.38 -8.96
C ILE A 253 -16.38 14.73 -9.67
N ASP A 254 -17.26 14.85 -10.67
CA ASP A 254 -17.44 16.09 -11.45
C ASP A 254 -17.83 17.28 -10.55
N GLY A 255 -18.70 17.03 -9.56
CA GLY A 255 -19.10 18.04 -8.57
C GLY A 255 -17.97 18.50 -7.64
N HIS A 256 -16.84 17.78 -7.59
CA HIS A 256 -15.68 18.09 -6.76
C HIS A 256 -14.44 18.50 -7.59
N LEU A 257 -14.54 18.64 -8.92
CA LEU A 257 -13.38 19.03 -9.75
C LEU A 257 -12.86 20.45 -9.47
N SER A 258 -13.71 21.32 -8.91
CA SER A 258 -13.33 22.68 -8.50
C SER A 258 -12.75 22.76 -7.09
N ASP A 259 -12.76 21.66 -6.33
CA ASP A 259 -12.22 21.65 -4.97
C ASP A 259 -10.69 21.77 -4.97
N SER A 260 -10.14 22.28 -3.87
CA SER A 260 -8.70 22.12 -3.63
C SER A 260 -8.33 20.64 -3.51
N GLN A 261 -7.11 20.27 -3.90
CA GLN A 261 -6.66 18.87 -3.81
C GLN A 261 -6.84 18.30 -2.40
N THR A 262 -6.58 19.08 -1.35
CA THR A 262 -6.76 18.67 0.05
C THR A 262 -8.24 18.40 0.38
N SER A 263 -9.16 19.25 -0.10
CA SER A 263 -10.60 19.05 0.09
C SER A 263 -11.07 17.79 -0.65
N PHE A 264 -10.66 17.64 -1.92
CA PHE A 264 -10.96 16.47 -2.74
C PHE A 264 -10.45 15.18 -2.09
N ASP A 265 -9.18 15.15 -1.67
CA ASP A 265 -8.57 13.98 -1.03
C ASP A 265 -9.26 13.63 0.30
N GLY A 266 -9.63 14.64 1.08
CA GLY A 266 -10.38 14.49 2.33
C GLY A 266 -11.77 13.89 2.12
N TRP A 267 -12.48 14.33 1.08
CA TRP A 267 -13.77 13.77 0.66
C TRP A 267 -13.62 12.35 0.11
N PHE A 268 -12.71 12.16 -0.86
CA PHE A 268 -12.63 10.98 -1.70
C PHE A 268 -11.91 9.80 -1.03
N SER A 269 -10.91 10.05 -0.19
CA SER A 269 -10.08 9.01 0.44
C SER A 269 -9.70 9.29 1.91
N GLY A 270 -10.29 10.33 2.51
CA GLY A 270 -10.03 10.70 3.89
C GLY A 270 -10.60 9.72 4.93
N PRO A 271 -10.21 9.84 6.21
CA PRO A 271 -10.65 8.95 7.29
C PRO A 271 -12.16 9.02 7.56
N ARG A 272 -12.81 10.13 7.19
CA ARG A 272 -14.26 10.35 7.31
C ARG A 272 -15.01 10.15 5.98
N ASN A 273 -14.37 9.52 5.00
CA ASN A 273 -14.95 9.28 3.69
C ASN A 273 -16.29 8.53 3.82
N SER A 274 -17.33 9.10 3.20
CA SER A 274 -18.67 8.55 3.15
C SER A 274 -19.12 8.18 1.75
N LEU A 275 -18.21 8.03 0.78
CA LEU A 275 -18.46 7.78 -0.65
C LEU A 275 -19.49 6.66 -0.88
N VAL A 276 -19.33 5.51 -0.20
CA VAL A 276 -20.31 4.40 -0.27
C VAL A 276 -21.71 4.87 0.16
N LYS A 277 -21.80 5.61 1.26
CA LYS A 277 -23.05 6.15 1.80
C LYS A 277 -23.63 7.22 0.86
N GLN A 278 -22.80 8.11 0.33
CA GLN A 278 -23.21 9.18 -0.58
C GLN A 278 -23.79 8.59 -1.87
N ILE A 279 -23.06 7.70 -2.55
CA ILE A 279 -23.54 7.01 -3.77
C ILE A 279 -24.84 6.24 -3.50
N ALA A 280 -24.94 5.58 -2.34
CA ALA A 280 -26.12 4.82 -1.95
C ALA A 280 -27.36 5.69 -1.70
N GLN A 281 -27.20 6.88 -1.12
CA GLN A 281 -28.30 7.70 -0.60
C GLN A 281 -28.98 8.63 -1.61
N GLN A 282 -28.50 8.70 -2.85
CA GLN A 282 -29.05 9.55 -3.91
C GLN A 282 -30.46 9.09 -4.37
N LYS A 283 -31.50 9.47 -3.61
CA LYS A 283 -32.90 9.05 -3.84
C LYS A 283 -33.46 9.41 -5.22
N LYS A 284 -33.08 10.59 -5.74
CA LYS A 284 -33.64 11.18 -6.97
C LYS A 284 -33.02 10.60 -8.25
N LYS A 285 -32.00 9.73 -8.13
CA LYS A 285 -31.28 9.18 -9.28
C LYS A 285 -31.92 7.88 -9.78
N PRO A 286 -31.70 7.48 -11.06
CA PRO A 286 -32.19 6.22 -11.60
C PRO A 286 -31.89 5.05 -10.66
N GLY A 287 -32.92 4.26 -10.35
CA GLY A 287 -32.82 3.14 -9.40
C GLY A 287 -32.97 3.47 -7.92
N GLY A 288 -33.22 4.73 -7.55
CA GLY A 288 -33.53 5.13 -6.18
C GLY A 288 -32.38 4.92 -5.19
N ARG A 289 -32.69 4.62 -3.93
CA ARG A 289 -31.67 4.26 -2.94
C ARG A 289 -31.07 2.90 -3.28
N LEU A 290 -29.74 2.81 -3.27
CA LEU A 290 -29.04 1.54 -3.42
C LEU A 290 -28.61 1.02 -2.04
N PRO A 291 -28.68 -0.30 -1.77
CA PRO A 291 -28.17 -0.83 -0.51
C PRO A 291 -26.63 -0.69 -0.46
N HIS A 292 -26.08 -0.40 0.73
CA HIS A 292 -24.64 -0.11 0.90
C HIS A 292 -23.74 -1.28 0.45
N LYS A 293 -24.13 -2.52 0.73
CA LYS A 293 -23.33 -3.71 0.41
C LYS A 293 -23.13 -3.89 -1.12
N PRO A 294 -24.18 -3.88 -1.97
CA PRO A 294 -24.04 -3.83 -3.42
C PRO A 294 -23.18 -2.67 -3.95
N VAL A 295 -23.33 -1.45 -3.40
CA VAL A 295 -22.51 -0.30 -3.80
C VAL A 295 -21.03 -0.57 -3.51
N ARG A 296 -20.72 -1.04 -2.30
CA ARG A 296 -19.36 -1.40 -1.90
C ARG A 296 -18.76 -2.49 -2.78
N GLN A 297 -19.54 -3.53 -3.09
CA GLN A 297 -19.08 -4.60 -3.99
C GLN A 297 -18.86 -4.08 -5.42
N ALA A 298 -19.70 -3.17 -5.92
CA ALA A 298 -19.51 -2.54 -7.22
C ALA A 298 -18.24 -1.66 -7.25
N LEU A 299 -17.97 -0.86 -6.20
CA LEU A 299 -16.73 -0.10 -6.10
C LEU A 299 -15.49 -1.00 -6.06
N LEU A 300 -15.55 -2.17 -5.39
CA LEU A 300 -14.44 -3.14 -5.44
C LEU A 300 -14.28 -3.78 -6.80
N TYR A 301 -15.38 -4.03 -7.51
CA TYR A 301 -15.34 -4.52 -8.88
C TYR A 301 -14.70 -3.51 -9.81
N LEU A 302 -15.11 -2.23 -9.72
CA LEU A 302 -14.48 -1.12 -10.43
C LEU A 302 -13.01 -0.95 -10.00
N GLY A 303 -12.70 -1.18 -8.73
CA GLY A 303 -11.33 -1.21 -8.22
C GLY A 303 -10.48 -2.25 -8.92
N TRP A 304 -10.97 -3.48 -9.08
CA TRP A 304 -10.29 -4.49 -9.86
C TRP A 304 -10.14 -4.11 -11.33
N ASP A 305 -11.19 -3.59 -11.96
CA ASP A 305 -11.12 -3.13 -13.35
C ASP A 305 -10.11 -1.98 -13.51
N SER A 306 -9.99 -1.10 -12.52
CA SER A 306 -9.05 0.02 -12.55
C SER A 306 -7.58 -0.42 -12.66
N TYR A 307 -7.20 -1.57 -12.07
CA TYR A 307 -5.86 -2.16 -12.25
C TYR A 307 -5.57 -2.48 -13.72
N LYS A 308 -6.58 -2.93 -14.48
CA LYS A 308 -6.42 -3.19 -15.92
C LYS A 308 -6.16 -1.90 -16.70
N TYR A 309 -6.89 -0.83 -16.38
CA TYR A 309 -6.70 0.48 -17.03
C TYR A 309 -5.31 1.04 -16.72
N VAL A 310 -4.94 1.10 -15.44
CA VAL A 310 -3.63 1.58 -15.00
C VAL A 310 -2.52 0.68 -15.55
N GLY A 311 -2.70 -0.64 -15.57
CA GLY A 311 -1.73 -1.58 -16.15
C GLY A 311 -1.53 -1.41 -17.64
N GLN A 312 -2.59 -1.07 -18.38
CA GLN A 312 -2.48 -0.72 -19.80
C GLN A 312 -1.71 0.59 -20.00
N CYS A 313 -1.94 1.60 -19.16
CA CYS A 313 -1.19 2.85 -19.20
C CYS A 313 0.30 2.60 -18.92
N VAL A 314 0.63 1.91 -17.82
CA VAL A 314 2.02 1.54 -17.48
C VAL A 314 2.67 0.74 -18.63
N HIS A 315 1.99 -0.28 -19.14
CA HIS A 315 2.49 -1.07 -20.27
C HIS A 315 2.77 -0.21 -21.51
N ALA A 316 1.84 0.65 -21.89
CA ALA A 316 1.99 1.52 -23.06
C ALA A 316 3.16 2.49 -22.90
N LEU A 317 3.26 3.14 -21.74
CA LEU A 317 4.35 4.07 -21.43
C LEU A 317 5.71 3.38 -21.44
N MET A 318 5.82 2.23 -20.78
CA MET A 318 7.10 1.53 -20.67
C MET A 318 7.54 0.97 -22.03
N ARG A 319 6.61 0.54 -22.90
CA ARG A 319 6.94 0.20 -24.30
C ARG A 319 7.44 1.40 -25.09
N THR A 320 6.80 2.56 -24.92
CA THR A 320 7.26 3.81 -25.53
C THR A 320 8.66 4.16 -25.06
N MET A 321 8.95 4.03 -23.75
CA MET A 321 10.28 4.29 -23.20
C MET A 321 11.34 3.30 -23.70
N LYS A 322 11.01 2.00 -23.80
CA LYS A 322 11.89 0.98 -24.38
C LYS A 322 12.29 1.36 -25.82
N ASN A 323 11.34 1.84 -26.61
CA ASN A 323 11.55 2.22 -28.01
C ASN A 323 12.26 3.58 -28.18
N SER A 324 12.38 4.39 -27.13
CA SER A 324 13.09 5.68 -27.17
C SER A 324 14.50 5.61 -26.59
N LEU A 325 14.98 4.42 -26.22
CA LEU A 325 16.35 4.24 -25.73
C LEU A 325 17.35 4.57 -26.87
N PRO A 326 18.44 5.30 -26.57
CA PRO A 326 19.43 5.67 -27.58
C PRO A 326 20.10 4.43 -28.19
N ASP A 327 20.41 3.45 -27.34
CA ASP A 327 20.94 2.14 -27.72
C ASP A 327 19.86 1.10 -27.46
N PRO A 328 19.28 0.45 -28.50
CA PRO A 328 18.25 -0.57 -28.34
C PRO A 328 18.69 -1.69 -27.40
N LEU A 329 17.77 -2.22 -26.61
CA LEU A 329 18.02 -3.40 -25.78
C LEU A 329 18.26 -4.62 -26.66
N ASP A 330 19.24 -5.45 -26.31
CA ASP A 330 19.37 -6.77 -26.93
C ASP A 330 18.19 -7.68 -26.56
N GLU A 331 18.15 -8.90 -27.11
CA GLU A 331 17.05 -9.83 -26.85
C GLU A 331 16.88 -10.14 -25.36
N ARG A 332 17.98 -10.35 -24.63
CA ARG A 332 17.96 -10.73 -23.22
C ARG A 332 17.60 -9.54 -22.33
N GLU A 333 18.23 -8.39 -22.54
CA GLU A 333 17.89 -7.11 -21.90
C GLU A 333 16.42 -6.75 -22.16
N GLY A 334 15.95 -6.99 -23.38
CA GLY A 334 14.57 -6.78 -23.80
C GLY A 334 13.58 -7.64 -23.02
N GLN A 335 13.87 -8.93 -22.84
CA GLN A 335 13.07 -9.86 -22.04
C GLN A 335 13.02 -9.45 -20.56
N LEU A 336 14.17 -9.06 -19.99
CA LEU A 336 14.25 -8.56 -18.61
C LEU A 336 13.34 -7.36 -18.38
N TYR A 337 13.33 -6.43 -19.34
CA TYR A 337 12.47 -5.25 -19.32
C TYR A 337 10.98 -5.62 -19.44
N GLU A 338 10.65 -6.49 -20.40
CA GLU A 338 9.28 -6.95 -20.66
C GLU A 338 8.65 -7.66 -19.47
N HIS A 339 9.41 -8.51 -18.78
CA HIS A 339 8.91 -9.23 -17.61
C HIS A 339 8.57 -8.30 -16.43
N MET A 340 9.25 -7.16 -16.30
CA MET A 340 9.02 -6.22 -15.21
C MET A 340 7.86 -5.26 -15.52
N PHE A 341 7.86 -4.70 -16.73
CA PHE A 341 7.06 -3.51 -17.05
C PHE A 341 5.92 -3.76 -18.04
N GLU A 342 5.94 -4.87 -18.78
CA GLU A 342 4.87 -5.19 -19.72
C GLU A 342 3.82 -6.13 -19.11
N SER A 343 2.61 -6.08 -19.67
CA SER A 343 1.50 -6.91 -19.20
C SER A 343 1.73 -8.35 -19.59
N GLN A 344 1.78 -9.25 -18.60
CA GLN A 344 1.99 -10.68 -18.85
C GLN A 344 0.76 -11.52 -18.49
N PRO A 345 0.38 -12.51 -19.32
CA PRO A 345 -0.67 -13.49 -19.02
C PRO A 345 -0.58 -14.12 -17.62
N TYR A 346 0.63 -14.50 -17.22
CA TYR A 346 0.91 -15.18 -15.96
C TYR A 346 0.99 -14.22 -14.75
N TYR A 347 0.75 -12.93 -14.94
CA TYR A 347 0.46 -11.95 -13.88
C TYR A 347 -0.99 -11.44 -13.92
N GLY A 348 -1.88 -12.15 -14.64
CA GLY A 348 -3.27 -11.74 -14.79
C GLY A 348 -3.47 -10.61 -15.80
N ASN A 349 -2.57 -10.51 -16.79
CA ASN A 349 -2.47 -9.41 -17.77
C ASN A 349 -2.17 -8.05 -17.10
N LEU A 350 -1.31 -8.06 -16.09
CA LEU A 350 -0.78 -6.86 -15.44
C LEU A 350 0.74 -6.83 -15.56
N PRO A 351 1.36 -5.64 -15.63
CA PRO A 351 2.78 -5.45 -15.34
C PRO A 351 3.13 -5.97 -13.94
N LEU A 352 4.29 -6.62 -13.79
CA LEU A 352 4.76 -7.07 -12.49
C LEU A 352 4.95 -5.91 -11.50
N ALA A 353 5.34 -4.74 -12.02
CA ALA A 353 5.44 -3.50 -11.25
C ALA A 353 4.14 -3.14 -10.49
N LEU A 354 2.96 -3.49 -11.00
CA LEU A 354 1.68 -3.25 -10.31
C LEU A 354 1.43 -4.20 -9.14
N LEU A 355 2.12 -5.34 -9.08
CA LEU A 355 2.08 -6.26 -7.95
C LEU A 355 3.17 -5.95 -6.92
N ALA A 356 4.07 -5.01 -7.22
CA ALA A 356 5.18 -4.67 -6.34
C ALA A 356 4.77 -3.91 -5.07
N GLU A 357 3.52 -3.48 -4.94
CA GLU A 357 2.99 -3.05 -3.63
C GLU A 357 2.90 -4.22 -2.63
N ARG A 358 2.95 -5.47 -3.12
CA ARG A 358 3.15 -6.68 -2.32
C ARG A 358 4.63 -7.09 -2.29
N SER A 359 5.54 -6.20 -2.67
CA SER A 359 6.96 -6.48 -2.81
C SER A 359 7.54 -7.12 -1.56
N SER A 360 7.21 -6.69 -0.34
CA SER A 360 7.86 -7.28 0.84
C SER A 360 7.82 -8.83 0.85
N ILE A 361 6.66 -9.43 0.55
CA ILE A 361 6.53 -10.89 0.49
C ILE A 361 6.93 -11.49 -0.87
N LEU A 362 6.77 -10.72 -1.96
CA LEU A 362 7.04 -11.20 -3.32
C LEU A 362 8.47 -10.91 -3.82
N GLN A 363 9.23 -10.07 -3.11
CA GLN A 363 10.46 -9.44 -3.59
C GLN A 363 11.46 -10.48 -4.08
N ARG A 364 11.64 -11.54 -3.31
CA ARG A 364 12.57 -12.61 -3.67
C ARG A 364 12.13 -13.34 -4.93
N ALA A 365 10.85 -13.69 -5.06
CA ALA A 365 10.33 -14.28 -6.29
C ALA A 365 10.40 -13.34 -7.49
N VAL A 366 10.12 -12.05 -7.31
CA VAL A 366 10.25 -11.03 -8.36
C VAL A 366 11.70 -10.92 -8.81
N LEU A 367 12.66 -10.85 -7.89
CA LEU A 367 14.09 -10.81 -8.22
C LEU A 367 14.53 -12.09 -8.91
N THR A 368 14.10 -13.26 -8.45
CA THR A 368 14.46 -14.53 -9.08
C THR A 368 13.89 -14.65 -10.51
N ILE A 369 12.62 -14.27 -10.74
CA ILE A 369 12.06 -14.20 -12.10
C ILE A 369 12.84 -13.21 -12.96
N TRP A 370 13.30 -12.11 -12.36
CA TRP A 370 14.04 -11.09 -13.08
C TRP A 370 15.49 -11.50 -13.35
N GLU A 371 16.12 -12.37 -12.55
CA GLU A 371 17.47 -12.88 -12.82
C GLU A 371 17.46 -14.03 -13.85
N ALA A 372 16.36 -14.78 -13.94
CA ALA A 372 16.19 -15.92 -14.84
C ALA A 372 14.77 -15.94 -15.45
N PRO A 373 14.43 -15.01 -16.36
CA PRO A 373 13.08 -14.90 -16.95
C PRO A 373 12.63 -16.14 -17.73
N GLU A 374 13.57 -16.94 -18.23
CA GLU A 374 13.35 -18.18 -18.96
C GLU A 374 12.83 -19.33 -18.07
N GLU A 375 13.09 -19.27 -16.76
CA GLU A 375 12.73 -20.34 -15.82
C GLU A 375 11.26 -20.23 -15.36
N GLN A 376 10.36 -20.87 -16.12
CA GLN A 376 8.92 -20.93 -15.83
C GLN A 376 8.58 -21.46 -14.42
N GLY A 377 9.48 -22.22 -13.80
CA GLY A 377 9.34 -22.69 -12.43
C GLY A 377 9.18 -21.54 -11.42
N HIS A 378 9.87 -20.42 -11.63
CA HIS A 378 9.80 -19.25 -10.74
C HIS A 378 8.43 -18.57 -10.76
N ILE A 379 7.73 -18.61 -11.90
CA ILE A 379 6.35 -18.10 -12.01
C ILE A 379 5.41 -18.92 -11.13
N SER A 380 5.57 -20.25 -11.10
CA SER A 380 4.76 -21.12 -10.23
C SER A 380 5.06 -20.89 -8.73
N VAL A 381 6.29 -20.51 -8.38
CA VAL A 381 6.65 -20.07 -7.02
C VAL A 381 5.96 -18.76 -6.67
N LEU A 382 5.96 -17.77 -7.57
CA LEU A 382 5.24 -16.51 -7.39
C LEU A 382 3.74 -16.74 -7.20
N HIS A 383 3.12 -17.61 -8.00
CA HIS A 383 1.70 -17.97 -7.83
C HIS A 383 1.43 -18.58 -6.46
N ARG A 384 2.31 -19.47 -5.97
CA ARG A 384 2.16 -20.03 -4.63
C ARG A 384 2.27 -18.95 -3.54
N LEU A 385 3.19 -17.99 -3.67
CA LEU A 385 3.32 -16.88 -2.72
C LEU A 385 2.09 -15.96 -2.70
N LEU A 386 1.55 -15.62 -3.87
CA LEU A 386 0.31 -14.86 -3.97
C LEU A 386 -0.85 -15.60 -3.28
N TRP A 387 -0.88 -16.93 -3.41
CA TRP A 387 -1.90 -17.75 -2.76
C TRP A 387 -1.69 -17.80 -1.23
N TYR A 388 -0.46 -18.02 -0.75
CA TYR A 388 -0.13 -17.95 0.68
C TYR A 388 -0.53 -16.61 1.26
N TYR A 389 -0.20 -15.52 0.57
CA TYR A 389 -0.57 -14.17 0.98
C TYR A 389 -2.08 -13.99 1.11
N ALA A 390 -2.84 -14.36 0.08
CA ALA A 390 -4.28 -14.22 0.04
C ALA A 390 -4.96 -14.99 1.18
N ASP A 391 -4.56 -16.25 1.40
CA ASP A 391 -5.13 -17.10 2.45
C ASP A 391 -4.79 -16.58 3.86
N MET A 392 -3.52 -16.24 4.13
CA MET A 392 -3.13 -15.63 5.41
C MET A 392 -3.89 -14.33 5.68
N ALA A 393 -4.03 -13.47 4.67
CA ALA A 393 -4.73 -12.20 4.80
C ALA A 393 -6.23 -12.39 5.08
N CYS A 394 -6.86 -13.37 4.43
CA CYS A 394 -8.25 -13.73 4.68
C CYS A 394 -8.44 -14.26 6.11
N ARG A 395 -7.66 -15.28 6.51
CA ARG A 395 -7.69 -15.88 7.86
C ARG A 395 -7.49 -14.81 8.95
N ARG A 396 -6.50 -13.91 8.79
CA ARG A 396 -6.25 -12.83 9.74
C ARG A 396 -7.43 -11.87 9.87
N ARG A 397 -8.08 -11.52 8.76
CA ARG A 397 -9.25 -10.63 8.78
C ARG A 397 -10.46 -11.28 9.43
N GLN A 398 -10.68 -12.58 9.21
CA GLN A 398 -11.74 -13.31 9.89
C GLN A 398 -11.55 -13.25 11.42
N VAL A 399 -10.33 -13.53 11.88
CA VAL A 399 -9.94 -13.42 13.29
C VAL A 399 -10.19 -12.00 13.85
N ASP A 400 -9.78 -10.97 13.13
CA ASP A 400 -9.99 -9.57 13.58
C ASP A 400 -11.48 -9.21 13.65
N ARG A 401 -12.31 -9.72 12.72
CA ARG A 401 -13.76 -9.52 12.74
C ARG A 401 -14.38 -10.23 13.94
N GLU A 402 -13.95 -11.45 14.26
CA GLU A 402 -14.40 -12.19 15.44
C GLU A 402 -14.00 -11.50 16.74
N PHE A 403 -12.77 -11.02 16.84
CA PHE A 403 -12.28 -10.29 18.02
C PHE A 403 -13.12 -9.03 18.26
N LYS A 404 -13.41 -8.25 17.21
CA LYS A 404 -14.29 -7.08 17.30
C LYS A 404 -15.73 -7.44 17.71
N ARG A 405 -16.27 -8.56 17.22
CA ARG A 405 -17.60 -9.05 17.63
C ARG A 405 -17.64 -9.48 19.10
N ARG A 406 -16.54 -10.01 19.65
CA ARG A 406 -16.45 -10.37 21.07
C ARG A 406 -16.31 -9.14 21.96
N SER A 407 -15.45 -8.19 21.60
CA SER A 407 -15.26 -6.94 22.34
C SER A 407 -16.55 -6.12 22.44
N THR A 408 -17.33 -6.04 21.35
CA THR A 408 -18.64 -5.35 21.36
C THR A 408 -19.67 -6.02 22.28
N ARG A 409 -19.69 -7.36 22.36
CA ARG A 409 -20.59 -8.08 23.28
C ARG A 409 -20.28 -7.81 24.76
N HIS A 410 -19.00 -7.76 25.14
CA HIS A 410 -18.62 -7.52 26.53
C HIS A 410 -19.04 -6.13 27.02
N HIS A 411 -19.01 -5.10 26.17
CA HIS A 411 -19.45 -3.76 26.54
C HIS A 411 -20.97 -3.65 26.74
N THR A 412 -21.78 -4.45 26.05
CA THR A 412 -23.24 -4.39 26.22
C THR A 412 -23.70 -5.06 27.51
N THR A 413 -22.99 -6.11 27.97
CA THR A 413 -23.34 -6.82 29.21
C THR A 413 -22.89 -6.10 30.49
N SER A 414 -21.84 -5.29 30.45
CA SER A 414 -21.34 -4.58 31.64
C SER A 414 -22.13 -3.30 31.98
N SER A 415 -23.01 -2.82 31.10
CA SER A 415 -23.79 -1.58 31.32
C SER A 415 -25.19 -1.81 31.91
N HIS A 416 -25.52 -3.03 32.35
CA HIS A 416 -26.84 -3.36 32.93
C HIS A 416 -26.79 -3.99 34.33
N SER A 417 -25.63 -4.07 34.98
CA SER A 417 -25.52 -4.64 36.33
C SER A 417 -25.34 -3.61 37.47
N SER A 418 -25.84 -2.38 37.29
CA SER A 418 -25.95 -1.40 38.38
C SER A 418 -27.42 -1.06 38.67
N SER A 419 -28.22 -2.09 38.99
CA SER A 419 -29.46 -1.88 39.74
C SER A 419 -29.33 -2.54 41.10
N ASP A 420 -29.16 -1.69 42.12
CA ASP A 420 -29.38 -2.00 43.53
C ASP A 420 -30.81 -2.53 43.73
N PRO A 421 -31.02 -3.66 44.43
CA PRO A 421 -32.36 -4.07 44.84
C PRO A 421 -32.64 -3.56 46.25
N ALA A 422 -33.07 -2.30 46.39
CA ALA A 422 -33.69 -1.82 47.64
C ALA A 422 -34.56 -0.57 47.44
N ARG A 423 -35.88 -0.74 47.26
CA ARG A 423 -36.95 -0.07 48.05
C ARG A 423 -38.33 -0.07 47.35
N THR A 424 -39.26 -0.73 48.04
CA THR A 424 -40.58 -0.23 48.48
C THR A 424 -41.72 -0.02 47.46
N LEU A 425 -42.69 -0.94 47.59
CA LEU A 425 -44.14 -0.80 47.38
C LEU A 425 -44.71 0.61 47.63
N VAL A 426 -45.51 1.17 46.70
CA VAL A 426 -46.80 1.84 46.99
C VAL A 426 -47.71 1.73 45.77
N SER A 427 -49.00 1.57 46.09
CA SER A 427 -50.21 1.27 45.31
C SER A 427 -50.88 2.50 44.67
N GLN A 428 -51.90 2.23 43.84
CA GLN A 428 -53.02 3.10 43.39
C GLN A 428 -52.68 4.19 42.33
N SER A 429 -53.55 4.59 41.39
CA SER A 429 -54.79 4.08 40.77
C SER A 429 -55.21 5.12 39.71
N ASP A 430 -55.84 4.66 38.63
CA ASP A 430 -56.93 5.28 37.86
C ASP A 430 -56.80 6.53 36.94
N THR A 431 -57.43 6.35 35.77
CA THR A 431 -58.15 7.29 34.86
C THR A 431 -57.43 8.30 33.96
N GLY A 432 -57.72 8.21 32.65
CA GLY A 432 -57.94 9.36 31.76
C GLY A 432 -57.08 9.44 30.48
N PRO A 433 -57.67 9.48 29.26
CA PRO A 433 -56.96 9.71 28.01
C PRO A 433 -57.05 11.18 27.58
N GLU A 434 -55.96 11.78 27.08
CA GLU A 434 -56.04 13.04 26.32
C GLU A 434 -54.90 13.23 25.31
N GLU A 435 -55.25 13.97 24.28
CA GLU A 435 -54.62 14.15 22.97
C GLU A 435 -53.46 15.17 22.92
N ILE A 436 -52.59 14.95 21.92
CA ILE A 436 -51.91 15.91 21.01
C ILE A 436 -51.10 17.08 21.61
N GLY A 437 -49.80 17.10 21.25
CA GLY A 437 -49.01 18.33 21.13
C GLY A 437 -47.52 18.09 20.86
N PRO A 438 -46.91 18.69 19.81
CA PRO A 438 -45.49 18.51 19.49
C PRO A 438 -44.63 19.46 20.32
N GLN A 439 -43.60 18.94 21.00
CA GLN A 439 -42.61 19.77 21.69
C GLN A 439 -41.23 19.65 21.05
N ASP A 440 -40.70 20.82 20.74
CA ASP A 440 -39.35 21.10 20.28
C ASP A 440 -38.29 20.65 21.29
N HIS A 441 -37.38 19.79 20.86
CA HIS A 441 -36.18 19.47 21.63
C HIS A 441 -35.03 20.40 21.23
N ALA A 442 -34.84 21.47 22.02
CA ALA A 442 -33.59 22.21 22.10
C ALA A 442 -32.48 21.28 22.62
N SER A 443 -31.50 20.98 21.78
CA SER A 443 -30.33 20.17 22.14
C SER A 443 -29.33 20.99 22.97
N ALA A 444 -29.20 20.64 24.26
CA ALA A 444 -28.11 21.05 25.11
C ALA A 444 -26.79 20.44 24.60
N ARG A 445 -25.79 21.30 24.33
CA ARG A 445 -24.44 20.89 23.98
C ARG A 445 -23.71 20.44 25.25
N HIS A 446 -23.53 19.13 25.43
CA HIS A 446 -22.51 18.61 26.34
C HIS A 446 -21.13 18.71 25.68
N SER A 447 -20.22 19.46 26.29
CA SER A 447 -18.80 19.45 25.94
C SER A 447 -18.19 18.08 26.26
N PRO A 448 -17.40 17.47 25.35
CA PRO A 448 -16.70 16.23 25.65
C PRO A 448 -15.55 16.49 26.64
N PRO A 449 -15.20 15.52 27.50
CA PRO A 449 -14.06 15.63 28.39
C PRO A 449 -12.74 15.66 27.60
N ALA A 450 -11.77 16.40 28.12
CA ALA A 450 -10.43 16.53 27.54
C ALA A 450 -9.72 15.17 27.48
N THR A 451 -9.38 14.72 26.28
CA THR A 451 -8.65 13.49 26.02
C THR A 451 -7.16 13.71 26.29
N SER A 452 -6.58 13.07 27.31
CA SER A 452 -5.13 12.98 27.47
C SER A 452 -4.56 12.05 26.37
N ILE A 453 -3.75 12.60 25.47
CA ILE A 453 -3.07 11.79 24.45
C ILE A 453 -1.87 11.11 25.12
N GLN A 454 -1.90 9.77 25.22
CA GLN A 454 -0.73 8.99 25.60
C GLN A 454 0.30 9.08 24.45
N LEU A 455 1.34 9.90 24.64
CA LEU A 455 2.38 10.21 23.64
C LEU A 455 3.14 8.95 23.16
N ASN A 456 3.26 7.93 24.01
CA ASN A 456 4.07 6.73 23.74
C ASN A 456 3.50 5.79 22.66
N GLU A 457 2.19 5.76 22.42
CA GLU A 457 1.62 4.82 21.45
C GLU A 457 1.79 5.27 19.99
N ASN A 458 2.04 6.57 19.74
CA ASN A 458 2.14 7.14 18.39
C ASN A 458 3.56 7.26 17.85
N LEU A 459 4.58 7.31 18.72
CA LEU A 459 6.00 7.37 18.33
C LEU A 459 6.50 6.08 17.65
N HIS A 460 5.86 4.94 17.91
CA HIS A 460 6.36 3.61 17.51
C HIS A 460 5.53 2.90 16.45
N SER A 461 4.54 3.59 15.86
CA SER A 461 3.74 3.04 14.76
C SER A 461 4.34 3.45 13.42
N ARG A 462 4.88 2.48 12.65
CA ARG A 462 5.25 2.67 11.22
C ARG A 462 4.03 2.91 10.31
N THR A 463 2.89 3.30 10.86
CA THR A 463 1.72 3.74 10.10
C THR A 463 1.87 5.23 9.82
N SER A 464 1.75 5.60 8.55
CA SER A 464 2.15 6.89 7.97
C SER A 464 1.48 8.14 8.53
N SER A 465 0.48 8.01 9.40
CA SER A 465 -0.06 9.15 10.17
C SER A 465 0.83 9.55 11.37
N GLY A 466 1.60 8.62 11.95
CA GLY A 466 2.51 8.90 13.07
C GLY A 466 3.81 9.59 12.63
N ASN A 467 4.30 9.27 11.42
CA ASN A 467 5.52 9.86 10.87
C ASN A 467 5.38 11.36 10.57
N GLN A 468 4.17 11.85 10.26
CA GLN A 468 4.00 13.27 9.97
C GLN A 468 4.27 14.13 11.22
N ILE A 469 3.71 13.73 12.37
CA ILE A 469 3.94 14.43 13.64
C ILE A 469 5.42 14.33 14.04
N PHE A 470 6.04 13.16 13.92
CA PHE A 470 7.48 13.02 14.18
C PHE A 470 8.31 13.95 13.27
N SER A 471 8.08 13.93 11.96
CA SER A 471 8.81 14.80 11.03
C SER A 471 8.57 16.28 11.32
N GLU A 472 7.36 16.69 11.71
CA GLU A 472 7.05 18.07 12.10
C GLU A 472 7.81 18.47 13.39
N ILE A 473 7.86 17.59 14.40
CA ILE A 473 8.63 17.82 15.65
C ILE A 473 10.12 17.95 15.35
N VAL A 474 10.68 17.03 14.57
CA VAL A 474 12.10 17.06 14.23
C VAL A 474 12.44 18.24 13.33
N GLU A 475 11.54 18.63 12.43
CA GLU A 475 11.69 19.85 11.64
C GLU A 475 11.70 21.10 12.52
N HIS A 476 10.84 21.16 13.53
CA HIS A 476 10.86 22.27 14.49
C HIS A 476 12.17 22.32 15.29
N ILE A 477 12.65 21.17 15.79
CA ILE A 477 13.94 21.06 16.48
C ILE A 477 15.09 21.46 15.55
N ARG A 478 15.06 21.03 14.28
CA ARG A 478 16.06 21.39 13.26
C ARG A 478 16.12 22.91 13.08
N GLN A 479 14.96 23.57 12.98
CA GLN A 479 14.85 25.02 12.86
C GLN A 479 15.36 25.74 14.11
N LEU A 480 14.99 25.27 15.31
CA LEU A 480 15.49 25.82 16.58
C LEU A 480 17.02 25.70 16.73
N ARG A 481 17.62 24.66 16.14
CA ARG A 481 19.08 24.45 16.13
C ARG A 481 19.78 25.07 14.91
N GLU A 482 19.06 25.83 14.09
CA GLU A 482 19.59 26.55 12.92
C GLU A 482 20.36 25.63 11.94
N ILE A 483 19.94 24.37 11.82
CA ILE A 483 20.61 23.40 10.94
C ILE A 483 20.12 23.60 9.51
N GLU A 484 20.83 24.38 8.72
CA GLU A 484 20.47 24.66 7.33
C GLU A 484 21.28 23.83 6.33
N CYS A 485 20.80 23.77 5.09
CA CYS A 485 21.53 23.15 4.00
C CYS A 485 22.33 24.22 3.26
N GLU A 486 23.64 24.02 3.09
CA GLU A 486 24.54 24.97 2.39
C GLU A 486 24.07 25.36 0.98
N THR A 487 23.27 24.52 0.33
CA THR A 487 22.74 24.79 -1.02
C THR A 487 21.32 25.35 -1.03
N GLY A 488 20.78 25.76 0.13
CA GLY A 488 19.40 26.23 0.25
C GLY A 488 18.34 25.13 0.05
N CYS A 489 18.68 23.85 0.27
CA CYS A 489 17.71 22.77 0.16
C CYS A 489 16.67 22.86 1.29
N THR A 490 15.39 22.92 0.92
CA THR A 490 14.25 23.01 1.87
C THR A 490 13.65 21.65 2.22
N SER A 491 14.09 20.56 1.58
CA SER A 491 13.54 19.22 1.79
C SER A 491 14.51 18.34 2.56
N TRP A 492 14.02 17.73 3.64
CA TRP A 492 14.80 16.97 4.59
C TRP A 492 14.15 15.62 4.88
N ASP A 493 14.98 14.62 5.16
CA ASP A 493 14.61 13.30 5.62
C ASP A 493 15.06 13.15 7.09
N TYR A 494 14.17 12.63 7.94
CA TYR A 494 14.43 12.41 9.37
C TYR A 494 14.26 10.94 9.71
N ARG A 495 15.14 10.41 10.57
CA ARG A 495 15.08 9.01 10.99
C ARG A 495 15.53 8.84 12.44
N LEU A 496 14.80 8.04 13.20
CA LEU A 496 15.25 7.60 14.52
C LEU A 496 16.34 6.54 14.37
N GLU A 497 17.51 6.74 14.99
CA GLU A 497 18.67 5.85 14.82
C GLU A 497 18.53 4.52 15.57
N SER A 498 17.80 4.50 16.68
CA SER A 498 17.57 3.31 17.51
C SER A 498 16.11 3.18 17.90
N GLU A 499 15.50 2.02 17.59
CA GLU A 499 14.26 1.60 18.24
C GLU A 499 14.63 1.05 19.64
N PRO A 500 14.08 1.57 20.75
CA PRO A 500 14.39 1.06 22.09
C PRO A 500 14.02 -0.42 22.20
N PRO A 501 14.88 -1.26 22.81
CA PRO A 501 14.69 -2.71 22.86
C PRO A 501 13.37 -3.13 23.53
N ASP A 502 12.85 -2.35 24.49
CA ASP A 502 11.68 -2.71 25.29
C ASP A 502 10.50 -1.72 25.18
N GLY A 503 10.56 -0.78 24.23
CA GLY A 503 9.51 0.23 24.05
C GLY A 503 9.47 1.35 25.10
N GLU A 504 10.45 1.40 26.00
CA GLU A 504 10.68 2.58 26.84
C GLU A 504 11.39 3.68 26.03
N PRO A 505 10.98 4.95 26.14
CA PRO A 505 11.62 6.04 25.41
C PRO A 505 13.09 6.19 25.82
N GLN A 506 13.99 6.25 24.84
CA GLN A 506 15.42 6.53 25.07
C GLN A 506 15.61 8.03 25.36
N ASP A 507 16.46 8.34 26.34
CA ASP A 507 16.94 9.69 26.61
C ASP A 507 18.48 9.69 26.58
N PRO A 508 19.14 10.37 25.62
CA PRO A 508 18.53 11.21 24.58
C PRO A 508 17.89 10.41 23.43
N VAL A 509 16.93 11.05 22.75
CA VAL A 509 16.36 10.57 21.49
C VAL A 509 17.35 10.85 20.37
N SER A 510 17.98 9.80 19.82
CA SER A 510 18.94 9.91 18.70
C SER A 510 18.22 9.96 17.34
N ILE A 511 18.39 11.05 16.60
CA ILE A 511 17.70 11.34 15.33
C ILE A 511 18.73 11.71 14.26
N SER A 512 18.75 11.03 13.13
CA SER A 512 19.47 11.50 11.94
C SER A 512 18.60 12.44 11.10
N VAL A 513 19.23 13.52 10.67
CA VAL A 513 18.64 14.57 9.84
C VAL A 513 19.52 14.74 8.61
N GLN A 514 18.95 14.51 7.43
CA GLN A 514 19.68 14.60 6.17
C GLN A 514 18.89 15.41 5.16
N CYS A 515 19.50 16.42 4.54
CA CYS A 515 18.87 17.14 3.44
C CYS A 515 18.82 16.25 2.18
N LYS A 516 17.83 16.43 1.32
CA LYS A 516 17.67 15.57 0.12
C LYS A 516 18.82 15.66 -0.88
N CYS A 517 19.54 16.79 -0.93
CA CYS A 517 20.75 16.90 -1.74
C CYS A 517 21.97 16.19 -1.11
N ARG A 518 21.81 15.63 0.09
CA ARG A 518 22.78 14.83 0.87
C ARG A 518 24.07 15.55 1.24
N ARG A 519 24.12 16.88 1.12
CA ARG A 519 25.30 17.67 1.52
C ARG A 519 25.40 17.88 3.01
N VAL A 520 24.26 17.92 3.69
CA VAL A 520 24.18 18.01 5.16
C VAL A 520 23.51 16.73 5.66
N ALA A 521 24.25 16.00 6.48
CA ALA A 521 23.76 14.85 7.23
C ALA A 521 24.33 14.97 8.64
N THR A 522 23.46 15.12 9.63
CA THR A 522 23.87 15.27 11.02
C THR A 522 23.03 14.38 11.92
N LYS A 523 23.60 14.01 13.07
CA LYS A 523 22.91 13.28 14.12
C LYS A 523 22.60 14.26 15.25
N LEU A 524 21.33 14.28 15.65
CA LEU A 524 20.83 15.05 16.78
C LEU A 524 20.54 14.09 17.92
N ASP A 525 21.25 14.26 19.02
CA ASP A 525 20.85 13.66 20.29
C ASP A 525 20.04 14.72 21.05
N VAL A 526 18.73 14.50 21.10
CA VAL A 526 17.74 15.43 21.66
C VAL A 526 17.27 14.88 23.01
N PRO A 527 17.50 15.59 24.14
CA PRO A 527 16.92 15.19 25.42
C PRO A 527 15.43 14.94 25.30
N LEU A 528 14.92 13.88 25.91
CA LEU A 528 13.51 13.50 25.80
C LEU A 528 12.57 14.65 26.20
N LYS A 529 12.99 15.45 27.20
CA LYS A 529 12.29 16.66 27.63
C LYS A 529 12.17 17.69 26.50
N GLU A 530 13.26 18.03 25.82
CA GLU A 530 13.27 18.98 24.68
C GLU A 530 12.38 18.45 23.55
N PHE A 531 12.45 17.15 23.25
CA PHE A 531 11.60 16.52 22.25
C PHE A 531 10.10 16.63 22.61
N THR A 532 9.75 16.42 23.89
CA THR A 532 8.36 16.55 24.36
C THR A 532 7.86 17.99 24.41
N GLU A 533 8.72 18.96 24.68
CA GLU A 533 8.41 20.39 24.65
C GLU A 533 8.13 20.83 23.20
N ALA A 534 8.99 20.47 22.25
CA ALA A 534 8.78 20.72 20.83
C ALA A 534 7.47 20.10 20.31
N ALA A 535 7.13 18.89 20.77
CA ALA A 535 5.85 18.25 20.46
C ALA A 535 4.65 19.01 21.05
N SER A 536 4.79 19.51 22.27
CA SER A 536 3.74 20.26 22.97
C SER A 536 3.45 21.60 22.29
N ASP A 537 4.51 22.30 21.87
CA ASP A 537 4.42 23.58 21.17
C ASP A 537 3.72 23.45 19.81
N LEU A 538 4.07 22.43 19.01
CA LEU A 538 3.42 22.15 17.73
C LEU A 538 1.93 21.76 17.87
N LEU A 539 1.59 21.01 18.91
CA LEU A 539 0.23 20.51 19.12
C LEU A 539 -0.67 21.52 19.89
N GLY A 540 -0.12 22.66 20.31
CA GLY A 540 -0.86 23.70 21.04
C GLY A 540 -1.34 23.23 22.43
N GLN A 541 -0.66 22.26 23.04
CA GLN A 541 -1.00 21.72 24.36
C GLN A 541 0.09 22.11 25.36
N LYS A 542 -0.25 22.78 26.47
CA LYS A 542 0.73 23.03 27.55
C LYS A 542 1.16 21.70 28.17
N PRO A 543 2.48 21.41 28.30
CA PRO A 543 2.94 20.18 28.93
C PRO A 543 2.51 20.16 30.40
N ARG A 544 1.84 19.08 30.83
CA ARG A 544 1.67 18.75 32.25
C ARG A 544 2.77 17.76 32.62
N ILE A 545 3.77 18.26 33.35
CA ILE A 545 4.84 17.45 33.92
C ILE A 545 4.27 16.78 35.18
N SER A 546 4.26 15.46 35.23
CA SER A 546 4.04 14.66 36.44
C SER A 546 5.17 13.66 36.60
#